data_AF-A0A9D1ZAN4-F1
#
_entry.id   AF-A0A9D1ZAN4-F1
#
_cell.length_a   1.000
_cell.length_b   1.000
_cell.length_c   1.000
_cell.angle_alpha   90.00
_cell.angle_beta   90.00
_cell.angle_gamma   90.00
#
_symmetry.space_group_name_H-M   'P 1'
#
loop_
_entity.id
_entity.type
_entity.pdbx_description
1 polymer ?
#
loop_
_entity_poly.entity_id
_entity_poly.type
_entity_poly.pdbx_seq_one_letter_code
_entity_poly.pdbx_strand_id
1 'polypeptide(L)'
;MCGNVGLLARLELRHARSDLRFLLFAAGADIDEDRGFLERTYQLYLAVLFAFALVLSWAQVIDLVEGIHDALGALAGSVAFALLAYLPAVLLVCWAIAGLRETPLRLTLPDISWLAREVRPEEILAVRLVRIVALWLFAGALGGHVLGVLAGAYEPLAWAAFFAVLTLTTRLAALACALVRSAARRRLRLPVTIAAGIAAVLLAVLMALVTPTLAFLMGLLFVPLALVADVLFVAFSLVLAAHANMAFVVDDNELYAARKSLSFLAFVNAGTYKEACRRRRFARRRKARRTWRFARGGAAHVSHALLSLVRRPSLLLGALTWGGALVPIGALLIAEGSNVGVLLVWLLSVALALREPLPLAHVFREDCTNRLVRPLLPQGALSLLLLDSLPLLVASLVSSALVLAALTDVLGTNMVPSVLLAWAMLLTLVFAAAFDDPQRVRSVGSFQLTAFACGVLCVFVVGLVGLLGVIPALVCAVATDALLAWSLR
;
A
#
# COMPACT_ATOMS: atom_id res chain seq x y z
N MET A 1 -22.61 35.01 2.62
CA MET A 1 -21.57 33.95 2.47
C MET A 1 -22.12 32.57 2.07
N CYS A 2 -23.45 32.33 2.04
CA CYS A 2 -24.03 31.01 1.68
C CYS A 2 -24.07 30.65 0.18
N GLY A 3 -23.68 31.55 -0.73
CA GLY A 3 -23.84 31.34 -2.19
C GLY A 3 -22.90 30.29 -2.79
N ASN A 4 -21.61 30.31 -2.41
CA ASN A 4 -20.58 29.48 -3.04
C ASN A 4 -20.59 28.03 -2.54
N VAL A 5 -20.75 27.81 -1.24
CA VAL A 5 -20.78 26.46 -0.64
C VAL A 5 -21.97 25.65 -1.15
N GLY A 6 -23.15 26.27 -1.27
CA GLY A 6 -24.33 25.62 -1.85
C GLY A 6 -24.15 25.26 -3.32
N LEU A 7 -23.46 26.10 -4.09
CA LEU A 7 -23.11 25.81 -5.49
C LEU A 7 -22.10 24.65 -5.58
N LEU A 8 -21.06 24.65 -4.75
CA LEU A 8 -20.09 23.57 -4.67
C LEU A 8 -20.73 22.24 -4.26
N ALA A 9 -21.64 22.24 -3.30
CA ALA A 9 -22.39 21.05 -2.91
C ALA A 9 -23.23 20.51 -4.08
N ARG A 10 -23.87 21.39 -4.87
CA ARG A 10 -24.57 21.00 -6.10
C ARG A 10 -23.62 20.45 -7.16
N LEU A 11 -22.40 20.98 -7.28
CA LEU A 11 -21.38 20.46 -8.20
C LEU A 11 -20.89 19.08 -7.78
N GLU A 12 -20.60 18.85 -6.50
CA GLU A 12 -20.24 17.51 -6.00
C GLU A 12 -21.40 16.52 -6.17
N LEU A 13 -22.65 16.96 -5.99
CA LEU A 13 -23.82 16.14 -6.32
C LEU A 13 -23.88 15.78 -7.82
N ARG A 14 -23.58 16.74 -8.71
CA ARG A 14 -23.48 16.48 -10.16
C ARG A 14 -22.35 15.52 -10.50
N HIS A 15 -21.19 15.64 -9.84
CA HIS A 15 -20.09 14.69 -10.01
C HIS A 15 -20.48 13.29 -9.54
N ALA A 16 -21.13 13.17 -8.37
CA ALA A 16 -21.63 11.90 -7.88
C ALA A 16 -22.66 11.29 -8.84
N ARG A 17 -23.58 12.11 -9.39
CA ARG A 17 -24.53 11.68 -10.41
C ARG A 17 -23.84 11.23 -11.70
N SER A 18 -22.81 11.95 -12.15
CA SER A 18 -22.04 11.56 -13.34
C SER A 18 -21.28 10.24 -13.13
N ASP A 19 -20.73 10.01 -11.94
CA ASP A 19 -20.06 8.76 -11.60
C ASP A 19 -21.07 7.61 -11.52
N LEU A 20 -22.26 7.86 -10.96
CA LEU A 20 -23.35 6.89 -10.91
C LEU A 20 -23.89 6.56 -12.31
N ARG A 21 -24.07 7.58 -13.17
CA ARG A 21 -24.40 7.38 -14.59
C ARG A 21 -23.38 6.50 -15.29
N PHE A 22 -22.09 6.74 -15.03
CA PHE A 22 -21.03 5.93 -15.61
C PHE A 22 -21.07 4.47 -15.14
N LEU A 23 -21.40 4.21 -13.87
CA LEU A 23 -21.61 2.85 -13.35
C LEU A 23 -22.84 2.17 -13.96
N LEU A 24 -23.95 2.89 -14.10
CA LEU A 24 -25.16 2.36 -14.73
C LEU A 24 -24.97 2.11 -16.22
N PHE A 25 -24.22 2.97 -16.92
CA PHE A 25 -23.85 2.75 -18.30
C PHE A 25 -23.07 1.43 -18.45
N ALA A 26 -22.16 1.12 -17.51
CA ALA A 26 -21.48 -0.18 -17.50
C ALA A 26 -22.42 -1.36 -17.25
N ALA A 27 -23.56 -1.14 -16.60
CA ALA A 27 -24.64 -2.11 -16.42
C ALA A 27 -25.68 -2.09 -17.56
N GLY A 28 -25.51 -1.24 -18.58
CA GLY A 28 -26.41 -1.14 -19.73
C GLY A 28 -27.61 -0.22 -19.59
N ALA A 29 -27.63 0.69 -18.61
CA ALA A 29 -28.72 1.66 -18.38
C ALA A 29 -28.22 3.11 -18.36
N ASP A 30 -29.02 4.08 -18.82
CA ASP A 30 -28.67 5.52 -18.76
C ASP A 30 -29.78 6.36 -18.11
N ILE A 31 -29.49 6.93 -16.93
CA ILE A 31 -30.44 7.75 -16.16
C ILE A 31 -30.97 8.95 -16.96
N ASP A 32 -30.16 9.53 -17.85
CA ASP A 32 -30.52 10.80 -18.48
C ASP A 32 -31.40 10.62 -19.73
N GLU A 33 -31.21 9.51 -20.45
CA GLU A 33 -31.93 9.15 -21.68
C GLU A 33 -33.18 8.30 -21.39
N ASP A 34 -33.11 7.40 -20.40
CA ASP A 34 -34.16 6.44 -20.07
C ASP A 34 -35.22 7.05 -19.12
N ARG A 35 -36.20 7.77 -19.69
CA ARG A 35 -37.23 8.48 -18.91
C ARG A 35 -38.59 7.77 -18.80
N GLY A 36 -38.84 6.73 -19.60
CA GLY A 36 -40.12 6.05 -19.61
C GLY A 36 -40.38 5.23 -18.34
N PHE A 37 -41.65 4.85 -18.15
CA PHE A 37 -42.07 4.11 -16.96
C PHE A 37 -41.34 2.77 -16.85
N LEU A 38 -41.24 2.04 -17.96
CA LEU A 38 -40.61 0.72 -18.01
C LEU A 38 -39.11 0.79 -17.72
N GLU A 39 -38.40 1.78 -18.27
CA GLU A 39 -36.98 1.94 -17.99
C GLU A 39 -36.72 2.40 -16.55
N ARG A 40 -37.60 3.22 -15.95
CA ARG A 40 -37.52 3.55 -14.51
C ARG A 40 -37.78 2.33 -13.62
N THR A 41 -38.71 1.46 -14.00
CA THR A 41 -38.93 0.19 -13.30
C THR A 41 -37.71 -0.72 -13.43
N TYR A 42 -37.07 -0.75 -14.59
CA TYR A 42 -35.82 -1.50 -14.80
C TYR A 42 -34.66 -0.94 -13.95
N GLN A 43 -34.50 0.38 -13.86
CA GLN A 43 -33.51 1.02 -12.98
C GLN A 43 -33.77 0.69 -11.50
N LEU A 44 -35.03 0.71 -11.06
CA LEU A 44 -35.40 0.32 -9.69
C LEU A 44 -35.11 -1.16 -9.45
N TYR A 45 -35.43 -2.03 -10.40
CA TYR A 45 -35.09 -3.45 -10.35
C TYR A 45 -33.57 -3.65 -10.21
N LEU A 46 -32.76 -2.97 -11.01
CA LEU A 46 -31.30 -3.01 -10.90
C LEU A 46 -30.84 -2.55 -9.50
N ALA A 47 -31.39 -1.46 -8.98
CA ALA A 47 -31.03 -0.96 -7.64
C ALA A 47 -31.35 -1.98 -6.53
N VAL A 48 -32.52 -2.62 -6.58
CA VAL A 48 -32.92 -3.67 -5.63
C VAL A 48 -32.01 -4.89 -5.77
N LEU A 49 -31.72 -5.32 -7.01
CA LEU A 49 -30.83 -6.44 -7.28
C LEU A 49 -29.42 -6.16 -6.74
N PHE A 50 -28.87 -4.97 -6.97
CA PHE A 50 -27.58 -4.57 -6.43
C PHE A 50 -27.59 -4.51 -4.89
N ALA A 51 -28.64 -3.98 -4.28
CA ALA A 51 -28.77 -3.93 -2.83
C ALA A 51 -28.81 -5.35 -2.23
N PHE A 52 -29.59 -6.26 -2.82
CA PHE A 52 -29.67 -7.65 -2.40
C PHE A 52 -28.34 -8.38 -2.57
N ALA A 53 -27.70 -8.20 -3.73
CA ALA A 53 -26.36 -8.76 -3.98
C ALA A 53 -25.32 -8.23 -2.98
N LEU A 54 -25.40 -6.95 -2.61
CA LEU A 54 -24.50 -6.35 -1.62
C LEU A 54 -24.72 -6.97 -0.24
N VAL A 55 -25.97 -7.12 0.21
CA VAL A 55 -26.30 -7.75 1.49
C VAL A 55 -25.83 -9.21 1.53
N LEU A 56 -26.11 -9.99 0.48
CA LEU A 56 -25.63 -11.38 0.39
C LEU A 56 -24.12 -11.47 0.34
N SER A 57 -23.46 -10.58 -0.41
CA SER A 57 -21.99 -10.55 -0.48
C SER A 57 -21.38 -10.20 0.88
N TRP A 58 -22.03 -9.33 1.66
CA TRP A 58 -21.58 -9.01 3.01
C TRP A 58 -21.76 -10.20 3.96
N ALA A 59 -22.91 -10.87 3.91
CA ALA A 59 -23.15 -12.08 4.71
C ALA A 59 -22.09 -13.16 4.40
N GLN A 60 -21.81 -13.39 3.10
CA GLN A 60 -20.77 -14.32 2.67
C GLN A 60 -19.37 -13.91 3.18
N VAL A 61 -19.06 -12.61 3.24
CA VAL A 61 -17.79 -12.14 3.82
C VAL A 61 -17.71 -12.50 5.30
N ILE A 62 -18.81 -12.36 6.06
CA ILE A 62 -18.85 -12.74 7.47
C ILE A 62 -18.69 -14.25 7.65
N ASP A 63 -19.41 -15.07 6.89
CA ASP A 63 -19.28 -16.53 6.92
C ASP A 63 -17.84 -16.98 6.62
N LEU A 64 -17.18 -16.33 5.66
CA LEU A 64 -15.78 -16.60 5.34
C LEU A 64 -14.83 -16.20 6.47
N VAL A 65 -15.11 -15.10 7.17
CA VAL A 65 -14.29 -14.62 8.30
C VAL A 65 -14.47 -15.54 9.50
N GLU A 66 -15.68 -16.03 9.75
CA GLU A 66 -15.95 -17.06 10.77
C GLU A 66 -15.21 -18.36 10.44
N GLY A 67 -15.26 -18.82 9.19
CA GLY A 67 -14.48 -19.98 8.74
C GLY A 67 -12.96 -19.78 8.87
N ILE A 68 -12.46 -18.55 8.68
CA ILE A 68 -11.05 -18.20 8.91
C ILE A 68 -10.73 -18.20 10.42
N HIS A 69 -11.64 -17.68 11.26
CA HIS A 69 -11.49 -17.73 12.71
C HIS A 69 -11.35 -19.18 13.19
N ASP A 70 -12.26 -20.06 12.75
CA ASP A 70 -12.23 -21.48 13.09
C ASP A 70 -10.94 -22.17 12.61
N ALA A 71 -10.44 -21.82 11.43
CA ALA A 71 -9.21 -22.38 10.87
C ALA A 71 -7.93 -21.90 11.60
N LEU A 72 -7.92 -20.65 12.07
CA LEU A 72 -6.80 -20.05 12.81
C LEU A 72 -6.83 -20.37 14.30
N GLY A 73 -8.01 -20.70 14.85
CA GLY A 73 -8.21 -20.99 16.26
C GLY A 73 -7.74 -19.85 17.16
N ALA A 74 -6.90 -20.16 18.14
CA ALA A 74 -6.40 -19.18 19.12
C ALA A 74 -5.62 -18.00 18.49
N LEU A 75 -5.07 -18.17 17.29
CA LEU A 75 -4.34 -17.10 16.59
C LEU A 75 -5.26 -16.04 15.98
N ALA A 76 -6.55 -16.34 15.76
CA ALA A 76 -7.47 -15.40 15.11
C ALA A 76 -7.64 -14.12 15.93
N GLY A 77 -7.78 -14.26 17.25
CA GLY A 77 -7.90 -13.14 18.19
C GLY A 77 -6.67 -12.25 18.23
N SER A 78 -5.47 -12.84 18.31
CA SER A 78 -4.22 -12.07 18.35
C SER A 78 -3.95 -11.35 17.03
N VAL A 79 -4.25 -11.98 15.89
CA VAL A 79 -4.15 -11.36 14.56
C VAL A 79 -5.15 -10.22 14.42
N ALA A 80 -6.41 -10.40 14.82
CA ALA A 80 -7.42 -9.36 14.78
C ALA A 80 -7.03 -8.15 15.63
N PHE A 81 -6.49 -8.38 16.83
CA PHE A 81 -6.01 -7.32 17.71
C PHE A 81 -4.77 -6.60 17.15
N ALA A 82 -3.81 -7.35 16.60
CA ALA A 82 -2.63 -6.77 15.94
C ALA A 82 -3.04 -5.91 14.72
N LEU A 83 -3.99 -6.37 13.92
CA LEU A 83 -4.55 -5.59 12.81
C LEU A 83 -5.24 -4.33 13.33
N LEU A 84 -6.08 -4.44 14.36
CA LEU A 84 -6.74 -3.28 14.96
C LEU A 84 -5.73 -2.24 15.45
N ALA A 85 -4.64 -2.67 16.08
CA ALA A 85 -3.62 -1.80 16.63
C ALA A 85 -2.74 -1.15 15.54
N TYR A 86 -2.23 -1.92 14.59
CA TYR A 86 -1.18 -1.46 13.66
C TYR A 86 -1.68 -1.02 12.28
N LEU A 87 -2.80 -1.57 11.79
CA LEU A 87 -3.36 -1.23 10.48
C LEU A 87 -3.59 0.29 10.30
N PRO A 88 -4.16 1.02 11.28
CA PRO A 88 -4.40 2.44 11.07
C PRO A 88 -3.09 3.24 10.97
N ALA A 89 -1.99 2.81 11.62
CA ALA A 89 -0.69 3.46 11.48
C ALA A 89 -0.13 3.28 10.05
N VAL A 90 -0.29 2.07 9.50
CA VAL A 90 0.05 1.77 8.10
C VAL A 90 -0.79 2.60 7.13
N LEU A 91 -2.10 2.71 7.37
CA LEU A 91 -3.02 3.52 6.57
C LEU A 91 -2.61 5.00 6.58
N LEU A 92 -2.22 5.54 7.73
CA LEU A 92 -1.74 6.91 7.88
C LEU A 92 -0.53 7.16 6.96
N VAL A 93 0.49 6.29 7.00
CA VAL A 93 1.67 6.41 6.14
C VAL A 93 1.29 6.32 4.67
N CYS A 94 0.47 5.34 4.29
CA CYS A 94 0.03 5.15 2.91
C CYS A 94 -0.72 6.38 2.37
N TRP A 95 -1.65 6.92 3.14
CA TRP A 95 -2.43 8.10 2.75
C TRP A 95 -1.60 9.38 2.77
N ALA A 96 -0.69 9.53 3.73
CA ALA A 96 0.23 10.67 3.78
C ALA A 96 1.15 10.66 2.56
N ILE A 97 1.75 9.52 2.21
CA ILE A 97 2.57 9.38 0.99
C ILE A 97 1.74 9.71 -0.24
N ALA A 98 0.51 9.20 -0.35
CA ALA A 98 -0.37 9.49 -1.47
C ALA A 98 -0.69 10.99 -1.58
N GLY A 99 -1.00 11.65 -0.46
CA GLY A 99 -1.31 13.09 -0.41
C GLY A 99 -0.09 14.03 -0.55
N LEU A 100 1.10 13.56 -0.20
CA LEU A 100 2.35 14.27 -0.46
C LEU A 100 2.76 14.16 -1.93
N ARG A 101 2.39 13.07 -2.61
CA ARG A 101 2.61 12.88 -4.05
C ARG A 101 1.65 13.68 -4.94
N GLU A 102 0.38 13.76 -4.57
CA GLU A 102 -0.68 14.44 -5.35
C GLU A 102 -1.58 15.27 -4.41
N THR A 103 -2.05 16.44 -4.85
CA THR A 103 -2.77 17.34 -3.93
C THR A 103 -4.09 16.69 -3.50
N PRO A 104 -4.46 16.76 -2.20
CA PRO A 104 -5.73 16.20 -1.74
C PRO A 104 -6.93 16.97 -2.33
N LEU A 105 -6.75 18.25 -2.69
CA LEU A 105 -7.71 19.08 -3.41
C LEU A 105 -7.77 18.70 -4.89
N ARG A 106 -8.34 17.53 -5.23
CA ARG A 106 -8.43 17.00 -6.60
C ARG A 106 -9.39 17.78 -7.51
N LEU A 107 -8.93 18.46 -8.56
CA LEU A 107 -9.80 19.21 -9.47
C LEU A 107 -9.87 18.56 -10.85
N THR A 108 -11.06 18.44 -11.43
CA THR A 108 -11.23 17.99 -12.83
C THR A 108 -10.91 19.12 -13.83
N LEU A 109 -10.81 18.82 -15.12
CA LEU A 109 -10.48 19.84 -16.12
C LEU A 109 -11.51 21.00 -16.15
N PRO A 110 -12.84 20.73 -16.10
CA PRO A 110 -13.85 21.78 -15.99
C PRO A 110 -13.76 22.56 -14.66
N ASP A 111 -13.43 21.87 -13.57
CA ASP A 111 -13.23 22.52 -12.27
C ASP A 111 -12.06 23.49 -12.29
N ILE A 112 -10.96 23.13 -12.97
CA ILE A 112 -9.77 23.97 -13.08
C ILE A 112 -10.08 25.26 -13.83
N SER A 113 -10.87 25.22 -14.92
CA SER A 113 -11.20 26.42 -15.68
C SER A 113 -12.14 27.36 -14.94
N TRP A 114 -13.05 26.82 -14.11
CA TRP A 114 -14.08 27.59 -13.43
C TRP A 114 -13.74 27.91 -11.95
N LEU A 115 -13.46 26.89 -11.12
CA LEU A 115 -13.23 27.04 -9.68
C LEU A 115 -11.92 27.76 -9.33
N ALA A 116 -10.90 27.68 -10.19
CA ALA A 116 -9.60 28.28 -9.89
C ALA A 116 -9.64 29.82 -9.75
N ARG A 117 -10.69 30.47 -10.26
CA ARG A 117 -10.84 31.94 -10.27
C ARG A 117 -11.82 32.47 -9.23
N GLU A 118 -12.86 31.72 -8.92
CA GLU A 118 -14.01 32.22 -8.14
C GLU A 118 -14.08 31.66 -6.71
N VAL A 119 -13.49 30.49 -6.45
CA VAL A 119 -13.72 29.74 -5.21
C VAL A 119 -12.45 29.60 -4.38
N ARG A 120 -12.58 29.81 -3.07
CA ARG A 120 -11.49 29.62 -2.12
C ARG A 120 -11.22 28.13 -1.87
N PRO A 121 -9.96 27.72 -1.74
CA PRO A 121 -9.59 26.33 -1.47
C PRO A 121 -10.21 25.74 -0.20
N GLU A 122 -10.46 26.56 0.83
CA GLU A 122 -11.15 26.15 2.07
C GLU A 122 -12.60 25.71 1.82
N GLU A 123 -13.33 26.39 0.94
CA GLU A 123 -14.72 26.09 0.59
C GLU A 123 -14.81 24.75 -0.16
N ILE A 124 -13.84 24.49 -1.04
CA ILE A 124 -13.72 23.21 -1.77
C ILE A 124 -13.45 22.06 -0.79
N LEU A 125 -12.57 22.29 0.19
CA LEU A 125 -12.27 21.28 1.20
C LEU A 125 -13.49 21.01 2.10
N ALA A 126 -14.19 22.05 2.55
CA ALA A 126 -15.35 21.93 3.44
C ALA A 126 -16.43 21.00 2.86
N VAL A 127 -16.80 21.19 1.59
CA VAL A 127 -17.79 20.32 0.93
C VAL A 127 -17.29 18.87 0.80
N ARG A 128 -16.00 18.69 0.54
CA ARG A 128 -15.40 17.35 0.38
C ARG A 128 -15.20 16.62 1.69
N LEU A 129 -14.99 17.35 2.79
CA LEU A 129 -14.84 16.76 4.11
C LEU A 129 -16.07 15.95 4.49
N VAL A 130 -17.29 16.40 4.13
CA VAL A 130 -18.53 15.64 4.37
C VAL A 130 -18.45 14.24 3.73
N ARG A 131 -18.05 14.17 2.45
CA ARG A 131 -17.86 12.90 1.75
C ARG A 131 -16.74 12.06 2.35
N ILE A 132 -15.62 12.69 2.72
CA ILE A 132 -14.47 11.99 3.34
C ILE A 132 -14.90 11.37 4.67
N VAL A 133 -15.54 12.15 5.54
CA VAL A 133 -16.01 11.70 6.85
C VAL A 133 -16.98 10.54 6.69
N ALA A 134 -18.04 10.69 5.87
CA ALA A 134 -19.03 9.64 5.66
C ALA A 134 -18.42 8.35 5.09
N LEU A 135 -17.56 8.47 4.08
CA LEU A 135 -16.94 7.31 3.43
C LEU A 135 -16.04 6.52 4.39
N TRP A 136 -15.18 7.22 5.14
CA TRP A 136 -14.20 6.55 6.00
C TRP A 136 -14.79 6.05 7.30
N LEU A 137 -15.81 6.72 7.85
CA LEU A 137 -16.61 6.14 8.95
C LEU A 137 -17.30 4.86 8.51
N PHE A 138 -17.92 4.84 7.33
CA PHE A 138 -18.59 3.64 6.81
C PHE A 138 -17.59 2.51 6.52
N ALA A 139 -16.50 2.80 5.80
CA ALA A 139 -15.48 1.80 5.48
C ALA A 139 -14.78 1.27 6.75
N GLY A 140 -14.52 2.14 7.72
CA GLY A 140 -13.98 1.75 9.01
C GLY A 140 -14.97 0.94 9.85
N ALA A 141 -16.26 1.25 9.83
CA ALA A 141 -17.26 0.44 10.52
C ALA A 141 -17.33 -0.99 9.95
N LEU A 142 -17.32 -1.13 8.62
CA LEU A 142 -17.25 -2.44 7.96
C LEU A 142 -15.96 -3.20 8.34
N GLY A 143 -14.81 -2.53 8.24
CA GLY A 143 -13.52 -3.13 8.59
C GLY A 143 -13.44 -3.56 10.07
N GLY A 144 -13.95 -2.73 10.98
CA GLY A 144 -13.96 -3.02 12.41
C GLY A 144 -14.94 -4.15 12.76
N HIS A 145 -16.07 -4.25 12.07
CA HIS A 145 -16.99 -5.37 12.25
C HIS A 145 -16.33 -6.70 11.85
N VAL A 146 -15.66 -6.73 10.69
CA VAL A 146 -14.89 -7.91 10.23
C VAL A 146 -13.79 -8.28 11.23
N LEU A 147 -13.05 -7.30 11.76
CA LEU A 147 -12.04 -7.55 12.78
C LEU A 147 -12.65 -8.08 14.09
N GLY A 148 -13.82 -7.56 14.48
CA GLY A 148 -14.55 -8.04 15.67
C GLY A 148 -15.04 -9.49 15.54
N VAL A 149 -15.54 -9.87 14.37
CA VAL A 149 -15.92 -11.27 14.07
C VAL A 149 -14.68 -12.16 14.07
N LEU A 150 -13.60 -11.74 13.39
CA LEU A 150 -12.34 -12.48 13.39
C LEU A 150 -11.76 -12.65 14.81
N ALA A 151 -11.96 -11.67 15.69
CA ALA A 151 -11.53 -11.74 17.08
C ALA A 151 -12.38 -12.66 17.96
N GLY A 152 -13.55 -13.10 17.50
CA GLY A 152 -14.55 -13.75 18.34
C GLY A 152 -15.09 -12.84 19.44
N ALA A 153 -15.16 -11.53 19.18
CA ALA A 153 -15.57 -10.54 20.17
C ALA A 153 -17.05 -10.70 20.56
N TYR A 154 -17.36 -10.57 21.86
CA TYR A 154 -18.74 -10.63 22.37
C TYR A 154 -19.67 -9.59 21.70
N GLU A 155 -19.14 -8.39 21.40
CA GLU A 155 -19.86 -7.32 20.72
C GLU A 155 -19.06 -6.77 19.52
N PRO A 156 -19.23 -7.35 18.32
CA PRO A 156 -18.53 -6.90 17.11
C PRO A 156 -18.85 -5.46 16.68
N LEU A 157 -19.98 -4.92 17.14
CA LEU A 157 -20.39 -3.53 16.85
C LEU A 157 -19.52 -2.51 17.60
N ALA A 158 -19.03 -2.84 18.79
CA ALA A 158 -18.10 -1.98 19.53
C ALA A 158 -16.77 -1.83 18.76
N TRP A 159 -16.29 -2.92 18.16
CA TRP A 159 -15.11 -2.93 17.28
C TRP A 159 -15.34 -2.10 16.01
N ALA A 160 -16.53 -2.19 15.41
CA ALA A 160 -16.93 -1.38 14.28
C ALA A 160 -16.86 0.12 14.60
N ALA A 161 -17.47 0.56 15.71
CA ALA A 161 -17.46 1.96 16.11
C ALA A 161 -16.04 2.47 16.43
N PHE A 162 -15.27 1.69 17.19
CA PHE A 162 -13.89 2.05 17.54
C PHE A 162 -13.00 2.20 16.30
N PHE A 163 -13.02 1.21 15.40
CA PHE A 163 -12.20 1.25 14.18
C PHE A 163 -12.67 2.33 13.19
N ALA A 164 -13.97 2.64 13.14
CA ALA A 164 -14.50 3.73 12.33
C ALA A 164 -13.89 5.10 12.73
N VAL A 165 -13.85 5.41 14.02
CA VAL A 165 -13.26 6.66 14.50
C VAL A 165 -11.74 6.66 14.34
N LEU A 166 -11.08 5.53 14.56
CA LEU A 166 -9.63 5.40 14.37
C LEU A 166 -9.19 5.54 12.91
N THR A 167 -9.99 5.02 11.97
CA THR A 167 -9.74 5.19 10.53
C THR A 167 -10.06 6.61 10.05
N LEU A 168 -11.03 7.29 10.66
CA LEU A 168 -11.31 8.69 10.39
C LEU A 168 -10.17 9.60 10.86
N THR A 169 -9.73 9.46 12.12
CA THR A 169 -8.60 10.22 12.69
C THR A 169 -7.34 10.08 11.86
N THR A 170 -6.97 8.85 11.50
CA THR A 170 -5.81 8.61 10.63
C THR A 170 -5.96 9.25 9.26
N ARG A 171 -7.16 9.22 8.67
CA ARG A 171 -7.42 9.84 7.38
C ARG A 171 -7.27 11.36 7.44
N LEU A 172 -7.82 11.99 8.48
CA LEU A 172 -7.77 13.43 8.69
C LEU A 172 -6.35 13.90 9.02
N ALA A 173 -5.61 13.16 9.84
CA ALA A 173 -4.21 13.42 10.12
C ALA A 173 -3.34 13.35 8.86
N ALA A 174 -3.53 12.32 8.02
CA ALA A 174 -2.84 12.20 6.74
C ALA A 174 -3.20 13.34 5.77
N LEU A 175 -4.46 13.78 5.77
CA LEU A 175 -4.93 14.90 4.97
C LEU A 175 -4.30 16.22 5.43
N ALA A 176 -4.20 16.46 6.74
CA ALA A 176 -3.50 17.61 7.30
C ALA A 176 -2.03 17.65 6.84
N CYS A 177 -1.30 16.53 6.97
CA CYS A 177 0.09 16.41 6.51
C CYS A 177 0.23 16.71 5.01
N ALA A 178 -0.71 16.23 4.19
CA ALA A 178 -0.70 16.47 2.76
C ALA A 178 -0.96 17.94 2.37
N LEU A 179 -1.84 18.63 3.11
CA LEU A 179 -2.20 20.02 2.85
C LEU A 179 -1.09 21.01 3.16
N VAL A 180 -0.18 20.70 4.09
CA VAL A 180 0.94 21.61 4.46
C VAL A 180 1.75 22.05 3.24
N ARG A 181 1.99 21.14 2.27
CA ARG A 181 2.74 21.51 1.04
C ARG A 181 1.99 22.48 0.14
N SER A 182 0.65 22.42 0.16
CA SER A 182 -0.20 23.30 -0.66
C SER A 182 -0.25 24.72 -0.10
N ALA A 183 -0.13 24.86 1.22
CA ALA A 183 0.04 26.14 1.92
C ALA A 183 1.47 26.71 1.81
N ALA A 184 2.48 25.87 1.56
CA ALA A 184 3.87 26.30 1.54
C ALA A 184 4.23 27.18 0.33
N ARG A 185 5.07 28.20 0.59
CA ARG A 185 5.71 29.05 -0.43
C ARG A 185 6.59 28.21 -1.36
N ARG A 186 6.63 28.55 -2.66
CA ARG A 186 7.33 27.79 -3.71
C ARG A 186 8.76 27.34 -3.35
N ARG A 187 9.56 28.20 -2.70
CA ARG A 187 10.94 27.90 -2.31
C ARG A 187 11.06 26.90 -1.14
N LEU A 188 10.05 26.86 -0.26
CA LEU A 188 10.02 26.00 0.93
C LEU A 188 9.20 24.72 0.72
N ARG A 189 8.60 24.51 -0.45
CA ARG A 189 7.74 23.34 -0.69
C ARG A 189 8.46 22.02 -0.49
N LEU A 190 9.67 21.88 -1.02
CA LEU A 190 10.44 20.65 -0.88
C LEU A 190 10.81 20.34 0.58
N PRO A 191 11.42 21.26 1.36
CA PRO A 191 11.70 20.97 2.76
C PRO A 191 10.41 20.76 3.58
N VAL A 192 9.33 21.50 3.29
CA VAL A 192 8.04 21.30 3.97
C VAL A 192 7.42 19.95 3.63
N THR A 193 7.49 19.47 2.38
CA THR A 193 7.01 18.11 2.04
C THR A 193 7.80 17.03 2.75
N ILE A 194 9.11 17.21 2.90
CA ILE A 194 9.97 16.26 3.61
C ILE A 194 9.62 16.29 5.09
N ALA A 195 9.53 17.47 5.71
CA ALA A 195 9.15 17.64 7.10
C ALA A 195 7.75 17.06 7.39
N ALA A 196 6.76 17.28 6.52
CA ALA A 196 5.44 16.70 6.64
C ALA A 196 5.45 15.17 6.48
N GLY A 197 6.32 14.63 5.61
CA GLY A 197 6.54 13.19 5.51
C GLY A 197 7.15 12.60 6.78
N ILE A 198 8.16 13.26 7.35
CA ILE A 198 8.78 12.86 8.63
C ILE A 198 7.75 12.93 9.75
N ALA A 199 6.97 14.01 9.82
CA ALA A 199 5.91 14.17 10.82
C ALA A 199 4.83 13.08 10.70
N ALA A 200 4.43 12.70 9.48
CA ALA A 200 3.50 11.60 9.26
C ALA A 200 4.07 10.25 9.73
N VAL A 201 5.37 9.99 9.50
CA VAL A 201 6.03 8.78 10.00
C VAL A 201 6.10 8.78 11.52
N LEU A 202 6.50 9.90 12.14
CA LEU A 202 6.54 10.04 13.60
C LEU A 202 5.15 9.86 14.21
N LEU A 203 4.11 10.42 13.60
CA LEU A 203 2.74 10.26 14.04
C LEU A 203 2.27 8.81 13.90
N ALA A 204 2.63 8.11 12.81
CA ALA A 204 2.34 6.69 12.66
C ALA A 204 3.05 5.83 13.71
N VAL A 205 4.31 6.12 14.03
CA VAL A 205 5.07 5.42 15.09
C VAL A 205 4.42 5.68 16.45
N LEU A 206 4.11 6.93 16.77
CA LEU A 206 3.38 7.27 18.00
C LEU A 206 2.06 6.50 18.06
N MET A 207 1.31 6.48 16.96
CA MET A 207 0.04 5.80 16.93
C MET A 207 0.20 4.29 17.15
N ALA A 208 1.17 3.65 16.49
CA ALA A 208 1.50 2.23 16.68
C ALA A 208 1.93 1.89 18.12
N LEU A 209 2.52 2.84 18.86
CA LEU A 209 2.91 2.65 20.26
C LEU A 209 1.72 2.78 21.22
N VAL A 210 0.78 3.69 20.93
CA VAL A 210 -0.32 4.01 21.85
C VAL A 210 -1.55 3.11 21.57
N THR A 211 -1.86 2.78 20.31
CA THR A 211 -3.06 2.00 19.95
C THR A 211 -3.17 0.62 20.59
N PRO A 212 -2.10 -0.17 20.81
CA PRO A 212 -2.23 -1.48 21.47
C PRO A 212 -2.73 -1.33 22.91
N THR A 213 -2.18 -0.37 23.66
CA THR A 213 -2.60 -0.09 25.04
C THR A 213 -4.05 0.39 25.11
N LEU A 214 -4.47 1.19 24.13
CA LEU A 214 -5.83 1.74 24.07
C LEU A 214 -6.87 0.73 23.58
N ALA A 215 -6.48 -0.15 22.65
CA ALA A 215 -7.31 -1.27 22.20
C ALA A 215 -7.56 -2.26 23.35
N PHE A 216 -6.57 -2.47 24.22
CA PHE A 216 -6.72 -3.28 25.43
C PHE A 216 -7.69 -2.64 26.44
N LEU A 217 -7.63 -1.31 26.61
CA LEU A 217 -8.51 -0.56 27.52
C LEU A 217 -9.96 -0.37 27.00
N MET A 218 -10.33 -1.05 25.91
CA MET A 218 -11.68 -1.11 25.31
C MET A 218 -12.40 0.25 25.28
N GLY A 219 -11.93 1.14 24.40
CA GLY A 219 -12.74 2.18 23.73
C GLY A 219 -13.36 3.32 24.56
N LEU A 220 -13.63 3.14 25.85
CA LEU A 220 -14.45 4.04 26.66
C LEU A 220 -13.83 5.44 26.79
N LEU A 221 -12.51 5.50 26.89
CA LEU A 221 -11.73 6.75 26.96
C LEU A 221 -11.23 7.20 25.58
N PHE A 222 -11.09 6.28 24.63
CA PHE A 222 -10.42 6.58 23.35
C PHE A 222 -11.35 7.22 22.34
N VAL A 223 -12.58 6.71 22.18
CA VAL A 223 -13.56 7.26 21.22
C VAL A 223 -13.77 8.77 21.43
N PRO A 224 -14.01 9.30 22.65
CA PRO A 224 -14.18 10.74 22.82
C PRO A 224 -12.89 11.53 22.52
N LEU A 225 -11.71 11.04 22.91
CA LEU A 225 -10.43 11.68 22.61
C LEU A 225 -10.19 11.75 21.09
N ALA A 226 -10.49 10.67 20.39
CA ALA A 226 -10.34 10.55 18.95
C ALA A 226 -11.30 11.49 18.20
N LEU A 227 -12.55 11.62 18.66
CA LEU A 227 -13.51 12.59 18.12
C LEU A 227 -13.06 14.04 18.34
N VAL A 228 -12.48 14.37 19.50
CA VAL A 228 -11.89 15.70 19.74
C VAL A 228 -10.72 15.93 18.78
N ALA A 229 -9.85 14.94 18.59
CA ALA A 229 -8.76 15.02 17.63
C ALA A 229 -9.27 15.18 16.19
N ASP A 230 -10.36 14.52 15.80
CA ASP A 230 -11.00 14.67 14.49
C ASP A 230 -11.45 16.12 14.25
N VAL A 231 -12.12 16.73 15.23
CA VAL A 231 -12.56 18.13 15.15
C VAL A 231 -11.34 19.06 14.99
N LEU A 232 -10.27 18.81 15.76
CA LEU A 232 -9.03 19.59 15.65
C LEU A 232 -8.35 19.41 14.28
N PHE A 233 -8.29 18.19 13.75
CA PHE A 233 -7.73 17.94 12.41
C PHE A 233 -8.58 18.55 11.31
N VAL A 234 -9.90 18.53 11.43
CA VAL A 234 -10.81 19.22 10.50
C VAL A 234 -10.53 20.73 10.53
N ALA A 235 -10.53 21.36 11.70
CA ALA A 235 -10.25 22.78 11.84
C ALA A 235 -8.86 23.14 11.29
N PHE A 236 -7.83 22.38 11.65
CA PHE A 236 -6.46 22.58 11.17
C PHE A 236 -6.35 22.41 9.65
N SER A 237 -7.04 21.42 9.08
CA SER A 237 -7.06 21.20 7.63
C SER A 237 -7.74 22.34 6.86
N LEU A 238 -8.81 22.92 7.42
CA LEU A 238 -9.48 24.08 6.86
C LEU A 238 -8.59 25.33 6.90
N VAL A 239 -7.88 25.55 8.02
CA VAL A 239 -6.90 26.64 8.15
C VAL A 239 -5.77 26.47 7.14
N LEU A 240 -5.23 25.26 6.97
CA LEU A 240 -4.22 24.98 5.96
C LEU A 240 -4.75 25.19 4.54
N ALA A 241 -5.99 24.79 4.28
CA ALA A 241 -6.63 25.00 2.99
C ALA A 241 -6.84 26.49 2.69
N ALA A 242 -7.20 27.32 3.67
CA ALA A 242 -7.33 28.76 3.50
C ALA A 242 -6.03 29.42 3.02
N HIS A 243 -4.88 28.88 3.44
CA HIS A 243 -3.55 29.33 3.02
C HIS A 243 -3.02 28.63 1.75
N ALA A 244 -3.78 27.71 1.16
CA ALA A 244 -3.34 26.94 0.01
C ALA A 244 -3.23 27.81 -1.25
N ASN A 245 -2.12 27.68 -1.98
CA ASN A 245 -1.93 28.38 -3.23
C ASN A 245 -2.67 27.66 -4.36
N MET A 246 -3.77 28.23 -4.84
CA MET A 246 -4.63 27.65 -5.89
C MET A 246 -3.88 27.40 -7.20
N ALA A 247 -2.93 28.26 -7.60
CA ALA A 247 -2.14 28.05 -8.81
C ALA A 247 -1.32 26.76 -8.76
N PHE A 248 -0.78 26.43 -7.58
CA PHE A 248 -0.07 25.16 -7.39
C PHE A 248 -1.01 23.96 -7.38
N VAL A 249 -2.20 24.11 -6.78
CA VAL A 249 -3.22 23.05 -6.78
C VAL A 249 -3.64 22.74 -8.22
N VAL A 250 -3.80 23.74 -9.07
CA VAL A 250 -4.09 23.57 -10.50
C VAL A 250 -2.96 22.85 -11.22
N ASP A 251 -1.72 23.33 -11.08
CA ASP A 251 -0.53 22.72 -11.72
C ASP A 251 -0.33 21.26 -11.29
N ASP A 252 -0.64 20.93 -10.03
CA ASP A 252 -0.47 19.58 -9.53
C ASP A 252 -1.58 18.62 -9.98
N ASN A 253 -2.79 19.14 -10.19
CA ASN A 253 -3.94 18.38 -10.65
C ASN A 253 -3.98 18.09 -12.15
N GLU A 254 -3.09 18.67 -12.96
CA GLU A 254 -3.06 18.46 -14.42
C GLU A 254 -3.12 16.96 -14.79
N LEU A 255 -2.31 16.12 -14.11
CA LEU A 255 -2.31 14.66 -14.34
C LEU A 255 -3.57 13.97 -13.83
N TYR A 256 -4.20 14.48 -12.78
CA TYR A 256 -5.45 13.92 -12.27
C TYR A 256 -6.62 14.26 -13.21
N ALA A 257 -6.76 15.54 -13.59
CA ALA A 257 -7.76 16.01 -14.54
C ALA A 257 -7.65 15.27 -15.88
N ALA A 258 -6.42 15.09 -16.37
CA ALA A 258 -6.10 14.28 -17.54
C ALA A 258 -6.55 12.81 -17.45
N ARG A 259 -6.40 12.19 -16.27
CA ARG A 259 -6.85 10.80 -16.06
C ARG A 259 -8.37 10.71 -16.04
N LYS A 260 -9.03 11.64 -15.35
CA LYS A 260 -10.49 11.67 -15.26
C LYS A 260 -11.13 11.90 -16.64
N SER A 261 -10.56 12.75 -17.49
CA SER A 261 -11.05 12.94 -18.86
C SER A 261 -10.90 11.69 -19.76
N LEU A 262 -9.99 10.78 -19.42
CA LEU A 262 -9.73 9.56 -20.18
C LEU A 262 -10.36 8.31 -19.52
N SER A 263 -11.19 8.46 -18.47
CA SER A 263 -11.72 7.32 -17.71
C SER A 263 -12.55 6.36 -18.57
N PHE A 264 -13.23 6.88 -19.60
CA PHE A 264 -13.96 6.06 -20.57
C PHE A 264 -13.05 5.06 -21.31
N LEU A 265 -11.82 5.46 -21.66
CA LEU A 265 -10.85 4.55 -22.28
C LEU A 265 -10.46 3.40 -21.36
N ALA A 266 -10.58 3.55 -20.04
CA ALA A 266 -10.27 2.45 -19.13
C ALA A 266 -11.22 1.25 -19.33
N PHE A 267 -12.47 1.50 -19.74
CA PHE A 267 -13.45 0.47 -20.05
C PHE A 267 -13.30 -0.06 -21.46
N VAL A 268 -13.14 0.83 -22.45
CA VAL A 268 -13.03 0.41 -23.86
C VAL A 268 -11.71 -0.30 -24.15
N ASN A 269 -10.59 0.22 -23.63
CA ASN A 269 -9.27 -0.37 -23.81
C ASN A 269 -8.31 0.06 -22.68
N ALA A 270 -8.21 -0.79 -21.66
CA ALA A 270 -7.33 -0.55 -20.51
C ALA A 270 -5.85 -0.37 -20.91
N GLY A 271 -5.41 -0.97 -22.02
CA GLY A 271 -4.04 -0.82 -22.55
C GLY A 271 -3.75 0.60 -23.02
N THR A 272 -4.62 1.15 -23.88
CA THR A 272 -4.47 2.53 -24.40
C THR A 272 -4.62 3.57 -23.29
N TYR A 273 -5.51 3.34 -22.32
CA TYR A 273 -5.62 4.18 -21.12
C TYR A 273 -4.31 4.21 -20.31
N LYS A 274 -3.73 3.04 -20.01
CA LYS A 274 -2.45 2.94 -19.30
C LYS A 274 -1.32 3.62 -20.06
N GLU A 275 -1.27 3.47 -21.38
CA GLU A 275 -0.25 4.08 -22.22
C GLU A 275 -0.39 5.61 -22.31
N ALA A 276 -1.60 6.13 -22.49
CA ALA A 276 -1.87 7.56 -22.48
C ALA A 276 -1.47 8.20 -21.14
N CYS A 277 -1.82 7.56 -20.01
CA CYS A 277 -1.40 7.99 -18.68
C CYS A 277 0.12 7.93 -18.49
N ARG A 278 0.78 6.92 -19.07
CA ARG A 278 2.25 6.77 -19.05
C ARG A 278 2.93 7.90 -19.83
N ARG A 279 2.47 8.19 -21.06
CA ARG A 279 3.01 9.26 -21.92
C ARG A 279 2.91 10.63 -21.23
N ARG A 280 1.77 10.96 -20.62
CA ARG A 280 1.58 12.23 -19.87
C ARG A 280 2.49 12.32 -18.63
N ARG A 281 2.65 11.23 -17.87
CA ARG A 281 3.61 11.18 -16.75
C ARG A 281 5.05 11.45 -17.19
N PHE A 282 5.47 10.92 -18.33
CA PHE A 282 6.81 11.17 -18.89
C PHE A 282 6.99 12.61 -19.37
N ALA A 283 5.96 13.21 -19.98
CA ALA A 283 6.01 14.61 -20.42
C ALA A 283 6.26 15.56 -19.23
N ARG A 284 5.57 15.35 -18.09
CA ARG A 284 5.74 16.16 -16.87
C ARG A 284 7.16 16.04 -16.25
N ARG A 285 7.79 14.87 -16.36
CA ARG A 285 9.11 14.57 -15.74
C ARG A 285 10.33 15.05 -16.55
N ARG A 286 10.16 15.67 -17.73
CA ARG A 286 11.28 16.10 -18.58
C ARG A 286 12.20 17.17 -17.97
N LYS A 287 11.78 17.88 -16.91
CA LYS A 287 12.49 19.07 -16.38
C LYS A 287 13.58 18.85 -15.32
N ALA A 288 13.97 17.61 -14.97
CA ALA A 288 15.04 17.41 -13.97
C ALA A 288 15.99 16.27 -14.34
N ARG A 289 16.74 16.42 -15.43
CA ARG A 289 18.00 15.68 -15.61
C ARG A 289 19.12 16.40 -14.87
N ARG A 290 19.09 16.38 -13.53
CA ARG A 290 20.30 16.68 -12.76
C ARG A 290 21.29 15.55 -13.04
N THR A 291 22.50 15.91 -13.48
CA THR A 291 23.62 14.98 -13.65
C THR A 291 23.97 14.40 -12.28
N TRP A 292 23.46 13.20 -11.98
CA TRP A 292 23.83 12.47 -10.78
C TRP A 292 25.32 12.13 -10.86
N ARG A 293 26.09 12.44 -9.82
CA ARG A 293 27.50 12.06 -9.75
C ARG A 293 27.57 10.65 -9.16
N PHE A 294 27.92 9.68 -9.99
CA PHE A 294 28.14 8.31 -9.54
C PHE A 294 29.46 8.22 -8.77
N ALA A 295 29.48 7.38 -7.74
CA ALA A 295 30.72 7.01 -7.07
C ALA A 295 31.60 6.16 -8.01
N ARG A 296 32.88 5.97 -7.66
CA ARG A 296 33.83 5.13 -8.43
C ARG A 296 33.97 3.74 -7.77
N GLY A 297 34.37 2.74 -8.56
CA GLY A 297 34.60 1.37 -8.07
C GLY A 297 33.31 0.65 -7.64
N GLY A 298 33.38 -0.19 -6.60
CA GLY A 298 32.21 -0.94 -6.12
C GLY A 298 31.06 -0.07 -5.61
N ALA A 299 31.36 1.14 -5.11
CA ALA A 299 30.34 2.10 -4.71
C ALA A 299 29.52 2.65 -5.90
N ALA A 300 30.02 2.51 -7.13
CA ALA A 300 29.28 2.91 -8.34
C ALA A 300 27.95 2.16 -8.44
N HIS A 301 27.97 0.85 -8.21
CA HIS A 301 26.80 -0.04 -8.21
C HIS A 301 25.75 0.38 -7.17
N VAL A 302 26.18 0.62 -5.93
CA VAL A 302 25.29 1.12 -4.88
C VAL A 302 24.71 2.50 -5.24
N SER A 303 25.53 3.39 -5.80
CA SER A 303 25.07 4.72 -6.24
C SER A 303 24.09 4.65 -7.43
N HIS A 304 24.25 3.64 -8.30
CA HIS A 304 23.35 3.34 -9.40
C HIS A 304 22.02 2.78 -8.88
N ALA A 305 22.07 1.84 -7.95
CA ALA A 305 20.89 1.29 -7.30
C ALA A 305 20.09 2.35 -6.53
N LEU A 306 20.77 3.22 -5.77
CA LEU A 306 20.14 4.37 -5.11
C LEU A 306 19.49 5.33 -6.10
N LEU A 307 20.16 5.62 -7.23
CA LEU A 307 19.57 6.45 -8.27
C LEU A 307 18.34 5.79 -8.91
N SER A 308 18.38 4.47 -9.11
CA SER A 308 17.23 3.70 -9.61
C SER A 308 16.04 3.82 -8.66
N LEU A 309 16.27 3.73 -7.35
CA LEU A 309 15.25 3.95 -6.32
C LEU A 309 14.68 5.36 -6.34
N VAL A 310 15.52 6.39 -6.43
CA VAL A 310 15.09 7.78 -6.54
C VAL A 310 14.21 7.99 -7.79
N ARG A 311 14.53 7.32 -8.90
CA ARG A 311 13.76 7.39 -10.15
C ARG A 311 12.46 6.58 -10.09
N ARG A 312 12.46 5.46 -9.38
CA ARG A 312 11.36 4.49 -9.27
C ARG A 312 11.05 4.19 -7.80
N PRO A 313 10.40 5.12 -7.07
CA PRO A 313 10.06 4.90 -5.66
C PRO A 313 9.04 3.78 -5.43
N SER A 314 8.42 3.25 -6.49
CA SER A 314 7.58 2.05 -6.41
C SER A 314 8.36 0.79 -6.06
N LEU A 315 9.66 0.71 -6.38
CA LEU A 315 10.51 -0.42 -6.02
C LEU A 315 10.68 -0.55 -4.51
N LEU A 316 10.73 0.59 -3.81
CA LEU A 316 10.78 0.61 -2.35
C LEU A 316 9.49 0.04 -1.74
N LEU A 317 8.34 0.29 -2.36
CA LEU A 317 7.08 -0.32 -1.92
C LEU A 317 7.12 -1.84 -2.11
N GLY A 318 7.66 -2.33 -3.22
CA GLY A 318 7.89 -3.77 -3.41
C GLY A 318 8.86 -4.37 -2.39
N ALA A 319 9.96 -3.68 -2.06
CA ALA A 319 10.88 -4.16 -1.03
C ALA A 319 10.24 -4.18 0.37
N LEU A 320 9.42 -3.19 0.70
CA LEU A 320 8.66 -3.16 1.94
C LEU A 320 7.56 -4.21 2.00
N THR A 321 6.94 -4.60 0.87
CA THR A 321 5.96 -5.72 0.89
C THR A 321 6.65 -7.05 1.17
N TRP A 322 7.86 -7.26 0.65
CA TRP A 322 8.65 -8.46 0.95
C TRP A 322 9.18 -8.46 2.37
N GLY A 323 9.89 -7.39 2.76
CA GLY A 323 10.53 -7.28 4.08
C GLY A 323 9.57 -6.99 5.22
N GLY A 324 8.49 -6.25 4.99
CA GLY A 324 7.56 -5.81 6.04
C GLY A 324 6.28 -6.62 6.14
N ALA A 325 5.97 -7.51 5.18
CA ALA A 325 4.76 -8.33 5.23
C ALA A 325 5.02 -9.80 4.90
N LEU A 326 5.34 -10.14 3.65
CA LEU A 326 5.34 -11.54 3.19
C LEU A 326 6.33 -12.43 3.96
N VAL A 327 7.59 -12.00 4.10
CA VAL A 327 8.61 -12.78 4.81
C VAL A 327 8.39 -12.81 6.33
N PRO A 328 8.17 -11.68 7.03
CA PRO A 328 7.98 -11.71 8.48
C PRO A 328 6.71 -12.48 8.89
N ILE A 329 5.61 -12.42 8.11
CA ILE A 329 4.43 -13.26 8.35
C ILE A 329 4.80 -14.75 8.28
N GLY A 330 5.59 -15.15 7.29
CA GLY A 330 6.07 -16.54 7.18
C GLY A 330 6.91 -16.99 8.37
N ALA A 331 7.84 -16.14 8.81
CA ALA A 331 8.67 -16.43 9.98
C ALA A 331 7.84 -16.57 11.26
N LEU A 332 6.81 -15.73 11.45
CA LEU A 332 5.88 -15.81 12.58
C LEU A 332 5.01 -17.08 12.53
N LEU A 333 4.48 -17.42 11.35
CA LEU A 333 3.68 -18.64 11.17
C LEU A 333 4.48 -19.90 11.49
N ILE A 334 5.77 -19.92 11.16
CA ILE A 334 6.70 -21.00 11.52
C ILE A 334 7.01 -20.97 13.03
N ALA A 335 7.13 -19.77 13.62
CA ALA A 335 7.39 -19.60 15.05
C ALA A 335 6.25 -20.04 15.96
N GLU A 336 5.02 -19.80 15.55
CA GLU A 336 3.82 -20.24 16.26
C GLU A 336 3.51 -21.73 16.06
N GLY A 337 4.19 -22.41 15.14
CA GLY A 337 3.87 -23.80 14.79
C GLY A 337 2.49 -23.92 14.13
N SER A 338 2.15 -22.98 13.24
CA SER A 338 0.86 -22.96 12.56
C SER A 338 0.58 -24.21 11.70
N ASN A 339 -0.71 -24.49 11.49
CA ASN A 339 -1.17 -25.63 10.71
C ASN A 339 -0.60 -25.63 9.27
N VAL A 340 -0.34 -26.83 8.73
CA VAL A 340 0.19 -27.03 7.36
C VAL A 340 -0.64 -26.27 6.30
N GLY A 341 -1.96 -26.24 6.46
CA GLY A 341 -2.85 -25.51 5.55
C GLY A 341 -2.57 -24.00 5.50
N VAL A 342 -2.31 -23.38 6.66
CA VAL A 342 -2.02 -21.94 6.76
C VAL A 342 -0.66 -21.61 6.14
N LEU A 343 0.35 -22.46 6.40
CA LEU A 343 1.66 -22.35 5.76
C LEU A 343 1.57 -22.53 4.24
N LEU A 344 0.71 -23.41 3.75
CA LEU A 344 0.49 -23.60 2.32
C LEU A 344 -0.17 -22.38 1.66
N VAL A 345 -1.15 -21.75 2.32
CA VAL A 345 -1.77 -20.50 1.87
C VAL A 345 -0.74 -19.36 1.83
N TRP A 346 0.10 -19.25 2.86
CA TRP A 346 1.20 -18.28 2.87
C TRP A 346 2.19 -18.54 1.73
N LEU A 347 2.60 -19.80 1.52
CA LEU A 347 3.49 -20.18 0.41
C LEU A 347 2.87 -19.84 -0.94
N LEU A 348 1.57 -20.11 -1.13
CA LEU A 348 0.86 -19.76 -2.36
C LEU A 348 0.88 -18.24 -2.58
N SER A 349 0.72 -17.45 -1.52
CA SER A 349 0.78 -15.99 -1.57
C SER A 349 2.18 -15.51 -1.99
N VAL A 350 3.23 -16.12 -1.42
CA VAL A 350 4.63 -15.86 -1.82
C VAL A 350 4.87 -16.25 -3.28
N ALA A 351 4.38 -17.41 -3.72
CA ALA A 351 4.54 -17.86 -5.10
C ALA A 351 3.80 -16.95 -6.09
N LEU A 352 2.60 -16.49 -5.76
CA LEU A 352 1.88 -15.51 -6.57
C LEU A 352 2.62 -14.17 -6.63
N ALA A 353 3.20 -13.71 -5.51
CA ALA A 353 4.00 -12.49 -5.47
C ALA A 353 5.31 -12.60 -6.27
N LEU A 354 5.94 -13.78 -6.33
CA LEU A 354 7.15 -14.03 -7.11
C LEU A 354 6.92 -14.13 -8.62
N ARG A 355 5.66 -14.20 -9.09
CA ARG A 355 5.36 -14.11 -10.53
C ARG A 355 5.82 -12.79 -11.13
N GLU A 356 5.78 -11.72 -10.34
CA GLU A 356 6.39 -10.46 -10.70
C GLU A 356 7.90 -10.51 -10.38
N PRO A 357 8.75 -9.85 -11.20
CA PRO A 357 10.17 -9.88 -10.97
C PRO A 357 10.52 -9.32 -9.58
N LEU A 358 11.30 -10.09 -8.81
CA LEU A 358 11.67 -9.75 -7.44
C LEU A 358 12.25 -8.32 -7.36
N PRO A 359 11.61 -7.38 -6.65
CA PRO A 359 12.03 -5.98 -6.63
C PRO A 359 13.39 -5.80 -5.95
N LEU A 360 13.75 -6.68 -5.00
CA LEU A 360 15.01 -6.62 -4.25
C LEU A 360 16.25 -6.72 -5.14
N ALA A 361 16.17 -7.45 -6.25
CA ALA A 361 17.26 -7.66 -7.20
C ALA A 361 17.00 -6.96 -8.55
N HIS A 362 16.12 -5.96 -8.57
CA HIS A 362 15.66 -5.32 -9.82
C HIS A 362 16.80 -4.73 -10.66
N VAL A 363 17.76 -4.05 -10.03
CA VAL A 363 18.89 -3.41 -10.72
C VAL A 363 19.81 -4.46 -11.35
N PHE A 364 20.18 -5.49 -10.58
CA PHE A 364 20.93 -6.64 -11.08
C PHE A 364 20.23 -7.27 -12.29
N ARG A 365 18.92 -7.50 -12.23
CA ARG A 365 18.15 -8.08 -13.33
C ARG A 365 18.11 -7.17 -14.56
N GLU A 366 17.93 -5.86 -14.39
CA GLU A 366 18.01 -4.92 -15.53
C GLU A 366 19.39 -4.97 -16.19
N ASP A 367 20.47 -5.05 -15.41
CA ASP A 367 21.83 -5.13 -15.94
C ASP A 367 22.10 -6.50 -16.62
N CYS A 368 21.55 -7.59 -16.09
CA CYS A 368 21.61 -8.92 -16.71
C CYS A 368 20.77 -9.05 -17.97
N THR A 369 19.61 -8.38 -18.06
CA THR A 369 18.76 -8.44 -19.27
C THR A 369 19.47 -7.84 -20.48
N ASN A 370 20.33 -6.85 -20.28
CA ASN A 370 21.12 -6.26 -21.35
C ASN A 370 22.39 -7.08 -21.61
N ARG A 371 22.26 -8.08 -22.49
CA ARG A 371 23.35 -9.00 -22.87
C ARG A 371 24.63 -8.30 -23.35
N LEU A 372 24.54 -7.07 -23.86
CA LEU A 372 25.68 -6.27 -24.32
C LEU A 372 26.43 -5.60 -23.17
N VAL A 373 25.74 -5.27 -22.07
CA VAL A 373 26.32 -4.53 -20.93
C VAL A 373 26.92 -5.47 -19.91
N ARG A 374 26.28 -6.62 -19.63
CA ARG A 374 26.74 -7.60 -18.64
C ARG A 374 28.23 -8.00 -18.78
N PRO A 375 28.77 -8.33 -19.97
CA PRO A 375 30.17 -8.73 -20.11
C PRO A 375 31.17 -7.57 -19.93
N LEU A 376 30.70 -6.32 -19.98
CA LEU A 376 31.54 -5.13 -19.79
C LEU A 376 31.69 -4.75 -18.31
N LEU A 377 30.93 -5.38 -17.41
CA LEU A 377 30.98 -5.09 -15.98
C LEU A 377 32.13 -5.88 -15.34
N PRO A 378 33.09 -5.21 -14.68
CA PRO A 378 34.32 -5.84 -14.18
C PRO A 378 34.12 -6.73 -12.95
N GLN A 379 32.88 -6.85 -12.44
CA GLN A 379 32.58 -7.54 -11.19
C GLN A 379 31.91 -8.91 -11.43
N GLY A 380 32.27 -9.87 -10.57
CA GLY A 380 31.64 -11.19 -10.53
C GLY A 380 30.15 -11.11 -10.19
N ALA A 381 29.39 -12.13 -10.56
CA ALA A 381 27.93 -12.17 -10.38
C ALA A 381 27.50 -11.96 -8.92
N LEU A 382 28.17 -12.61 -7.97
CA LEU A 382 27.87 -12.49 -6.54
C LEU A 382 28.11 -11.07 -6.03
N SER A 383 29.27 -10.48 -6.34
CA SER A 383 29.60 -9.11 -5.91
C SER A 383 28.65 -8.08 -6.50
N LEU A 384 28.27 -8.26 -7.76
CA LEU A 384 27.37 -7.35 -8.47
C LEU A 384 25.95 -7.44 -7.90
N LEU A 385 25.44 -8.66 -7.70
CA LEU A 385 24.15 -8.91 -7.07
C LEU A 385 24.05 -8.24 -5.69
N LEU A 386 25.02 -8.51 -4.80
CA LEU A 386 25.00 -7.99 -3.44
C LEU A 386 25.04 -6.46 -3.41
N LEU A 387 25.90 -5.84 -4.22
CA LEU A 387 26.05 -4.38 -4.26
C LEU A 387 24.83 -3.68 -4.86
N ASP A 388 24.22 -4.26 -5.90
CA ASP A 388 23.03 -3.69 -6.55
C ASP A 388 21.76 -3.90 -5.72
N SER A 389 21.64 -5.01 -4.98
CA SER A 389 20.51 -5.26 -4.08
C SER A 389 20.63 -4.55 -2.73
N LEU A 390 21.84 -4.14 -2.32
CA LEU A 390 22.15 -3.63 -0.98
C LEU A 390 21.14 -2.61 -0.44
N PRO A 391 20.81 -1.49 -1.14
CA PRO A 391 19.92 -0.49 -0.56
C PRO A 391 18.49 -1.02 -0.32
N LEU A 392 18.00 -1.90 -1.19
CA LEU A 392 16.68 -2.52 -1.03
C LEU A 392 16.69 -3.65 -0.01
N LEU A 393 17.77 -4.43 0.04
CA LEU A 393 17.96 -5.47 1.04
C LEU A 393 18.01 -4.85 2.44
N VAL A 394 18.81 -3.81 2.67
CA VAL A 394 18.87 -3.10 3.96
C VAL A 394 17.50 -2.57 4.36
N ALA A 395 16.77 -1.93 3.43
CA ALA A 395 15.41 -1.47 3.70
C ALA A 395 14.48 -2.63 4.11
N SER A 396 14.58 -3.77 3.43
CA SER A 396 13.78 -4.97 3.74
C SER A 396 14.15 -5.60 5.08
N LEU A 397 15.44 -5.70 5.43
CA LEU A 397 15.95 -6.24 6.70
C LEU A 397 15.55 -5.38 7.89
N VAL A 398 15.65 -4.05 7.74
CA VAL A 398 15.20 -3.11 8.77
C VAL A 398 13.69 -3.19 8.94
N SER A 399 12.93 -3.26 7.83
CA SER A 399 11.48 -3.40 7.91
C SER A 399 11.03 -4.72 8.55
N SER A 400 11.71 -5.84 8.27
CA SER A 400 11.38 -7.13 8.86
C SER A 400 11.68 -7.16 10.35
N ALA A 401 12.81 -6.60 10.78
CA ALA A 401 13.17 -6.51 12.19
C ALA A 401 12.18 -5.64 12.98
N LEU A 402 11.78 -4.48 12.44
CA LEU A 402 10.81 -3.60 13.08
C LEU A 402 9.42 -4.26 13.21
N VAL A 403 8.94 -4.90 12.13
CA VAL A 403 7.63 -5.56 12.12
C VAL A 403 7.63 -6.76 13.06
N LEU A 404 8.69 -7.58 13.03
CA LEU A 404 8.79 -8.73 13.92
C LEU A 404 8.91 -8.31 15.37
N ALA A 405 9.72 -7.31 15.71
CA ALA A 405 9.81 -6.82 17.08
C ALA A 405 8.44 -6.38 17.64
N ALA A 406 7.63 -5.69 16.82
CA ALA A 406 6.29 -5.25 17.21
C ALA A 406 5.28 -6.41 17.33
N LEU A 407 5.38 -7.42 16.45
CA LEU A 407 4.44 -8.55 16.41
C LEU A 407 4.80 -9.63 17.42
N THR A 408 6.08 -9.94 17.64
CA THR A 408 6.50 -10.95 18.61
C THR A 408 6.18 -10.54 20.05
N ASP A 409 6.17 -9.23 20.34
CA ASP A 409 5.74 -8.71 21.64
C ASP A 409 4.24 -8.97 21.88
N VAL A 410 3.41 -8.78 20.86
CA VAL A 410 1.95 -9.04 20.93
C VAL A 410 1.64 -10.53 20.95
N LEU A 411 2.40 -11.33 20.21
CA LEU A 411 2.20 -12.77 20.07
C LEU A 411 2.88 -13.60 21.18
N GLY A 412 3.78 -12.99 21.97
CA GLY A 412 4.53 -13.70 23.01
C GLY A 412 5.57 -14.68 22.47
N THR A 413 6.01 -14.52 21.21
CA THR A 413 6.98 -15.40 20.55
C THR A 413 8.42 -14.93 20.71
N ASN A 414 9.36 -15.85 20.54
CA ASN A 414 10.78 -15.52 20.58
C ASN A 414 11.18 -14.62 19.39
N MET A 415 11.51 -13.37 19.68
CA MET A 415 11.89 -12.36 18.68
C MET A 415 13.14 -12.76 17.88
N VAL A 416 14.20 -13.17 18.56
CA VAL A 416 15.53 -13.39 17.95
C VAL A 416 15.51 -14.44 16.83
N PRO A 417 15.03 -15.69 17.05
CA PRO A 417 15.04 -16.70 15.98
C PRO A 417 14.11 -16.33 14.81
N SER A 418 13.01 -15.62 15.09
CA SER A 418 12.06 -15.16 14.06
C SER A 418 12.68 -14.09 13.15
N VAL A 419 13.40 -13.11 13.73
CA VAL A 419 14.13 -12.07 12.98
C VAL A 419 15.24 -12.68 12.13
N LEU A 420 16.03 -13.59 12.70
CA LEU A 420 17.10 -14.27 11.98
C LEU A 420 16.55 -15.13 10.83
N LEU A 421 15.43 -15.82 11.04
CA LEU A 421 14.78 -16.62 9.99
C LEU A 421 14.31 -15.71 8.85
N ALA A 422 13.64 -14.60 9.17
CA ALA A 422 13.20 -13.65 8.15
C ALA A 422 14.37 -13.04 7.36
N TRP A 423 15.49 -12.74 8.02
CA TRP A 423 16.70 -12.25 7.36
C TRP A 423 17.31 -13.29 6.43
N ALA A 424 17.42 -14.55 6.87
CA ALA A 424 17.88 -15.65 6.02
C ALA A 424 16.94 -15.84 4.81
N MET A 425 15.63 -15.81 5.01
CA MET A 425 14.67 -15.90 3.90
C MET A 425 14.79 -14.73 2.90
N LEU A 426 15.04 -13.50 3.36
CA LEU A 426 15.30 -12.38 2.44
C LEU A 426 16.60 -12.58 1.64
N LEU A 427 17.65 -13.11 2.27
CA LEU A 427 18.90 -13.43 1.58
C LEU A 427 18.70 -14.55 0.56
N THR A 428 17.98 -15.62 0.89
CA THR A 428 17.69 -16.71 -0.05
C THR A 428 16.98 -16.21 -1.30
N LEU A 429 16.01 -15.30 -1.14
CA LEU A 429 15.30 -14.68 -2.26
C LEU A 429 16.22 -13.81 -3.13
N VAL A 430 17.13 -13.04 -2.53
CA VAL A 430 18.12 -12.26 -3.27
C VAL A 430 19.09 -13.18 -4.02
N PHE A 431 19.60 -14.23 -3.39
CA PHE A 431 20.50 -15.18 -4.06
C PHE A 431 19.79 -15.98 -5.16
N ALA A 432 18.52 -16.33 -4.98
CA ALA A 432 17.72 -16.95 -6.03
C ALA A 432 17.59 -16.05 -7.28
N ALA A 433 17.63 -14.72 -7.13
CA ALA A 433 17.60 -13.80 -8.27
C ALA A 433 18.82 -13.90 -9.20
N ALA A 434 19.93 -14.48 -8.74
CA ALA A 434 21.12 -14.69 -9.55
C ALA A 434 20.93 -15.71 -10.69
N PHE A 435 19.93 -16.59 -10.58
CA PHE A 435 19.60 -17.56 -11.64
C PHE A 435 19.02 -16.91 -12.91
N ASP A 436 18.66 -15.63 -12.85
CA ASP A 436 18.27 -14.86 -14.02
C ASP A 436 19.48 -14.29 -14.81
N ASP A 437 20.73 -14.54 -14.37
CA ASP A 437 21.92 -14.14 -15.12
C ASP A 437 22.07 -14.99 -16.40
N PRO A 438 21.99 -14.40 -17.62
CA PRO A 438 22.09 -15.15 -18.86
C PRO A 438 23.47 -15.81 -19.07
N GLN A 439 24.51 -15.39 -18.35
CA GLN A 439 25.83 -16.03 -18.41
C GLN A 439 25.90 -17.35 -17.61
N ARG A 440 24.92 -17.60 -16.74
CA ARG A 440 24.90 -18.73 -15.81
C ARG A 440 23.57 -19.47 -15.86
N VAL A 441 23.06 -19.71 -17.08
CA VAL A 441 21.85 -20.51 -17.28
C VAL A 441 22.08 -21.91 -16.74
N ARG A 442 21.28 -22.31 -15.75
CA ARG A 442 21.29 -23.66 -15.18
C ARG A 442 20.05 -24.39 -15.65
N SER A 443 20.24 -25.52 -16.30
CA SER A 443 19.16 -26.42 -16.73
C SER A 443 19.26 -27.74 -15.98
N VAL A 444 18.13 -28.22 -15.47
CA VAL A 444 17.98 -29.59 -14.98
C VAL A 444 17.07 -30.31 -15.98
N GLY A 445 17.67 -31.13 -16.84
CA GLY A 445 16.97 -31.73 -17.99
C GLY A 445 16.46 -30.67 -18.96
N SER A 446 15.17 -30.73 -19.28
CA SER A 446 14.48 -29.76 -20.16
C SER A 446 14.05 -28.47 -19.45
N PHE A 447 14.16 -28.39 -18.12
CA PHE A 447 13.72 -27.23 -17.34
C PHE A 447 14.88 -26.28 -17.05
N GLN A 448 14.69 -25.01 -17.40
CA GLN A 448 15.59 -23.93 -16.99
C GLN A 448 15.21 -23.46 -15.58
N LEU A 449 16.16 -23.50 -14.66
CA LEU A 449 16.00 -22.95 -13.32
C LEU A 449 16.01 -21.42 -13.41
N THR A 450 14.83 -20.83 -13.27
CA THR A 450 14.64 -19.37 -13.17
C THR A 450 14.70 -18.92 -11.71
N ALA A 451 14.89 -17.62 -11.48
CA ALA A 451 14.80 -17.06 -10.13
C ALA A 451 13.46 -17.35 -9.45
N PHE A 452 12.37 -17.40 -10.22
CA PHE A 452 11.04 -17.77 -9.73
C PHE A 452 11.03 -19.20 -9.18
N ALA A 453 11.44 -20.18 -10.00
CA ALA A 453 11.41 -21.58 -9.63
C ALA A 453 12.34 -21.87 -8.43
N CYS A 454 13.54 -21.29 -8.44
CA CYS A 454 14.49 -21.43 -7.34
C CYS A 454 13.97 -20.78 -6.05
N GLY A 455 13.46 -19.55 -6.12
CA GLY A 455 12.92 -18.84 -4.95
C GLY A 455 11.75 -19.56 -4.29
N VAL A 456 10.78 -20.04 -5.08
CA VAL A 456 9.63 -20.81 -4.57
C VAL A 456 10.10 -22.12 -3.92
N LEU A 457 11.04 -22.84 -4.55
CA LEU A 457 11.54 -24.10 -4.02
C LEU A 457 12.32 -23.91 -2.71
N CYS A 458 13.17 -22.89 -2.63
CA CYS A 458 13.90 -22.57 -1.40
C CYS A 458 12.95 -22.22 -0.25
N VAL A 459 11.96 -21.36 -0.49
CA VAL A 459 10.96 -20.99 0.53
C VAL A 459 10.11 -22.19 0.94
N PHE A 460 9.75 -23.05 -0.02
CA PHE A 460 9.00 -24.28 0.26
C PHE A 460 9.79 -25.24 1.17
N VAL A 461 11.06 -25.47 0.88
CA VAL A 461 11.93 -26.34 1.70
C VAL A 461 12.08 -25.78 3.11
N VAL A 462 12.33 -24.47 3.25
CA VAL A 462 12.40 -23.80 4.56
C VAL A 462 11.08 -23.90 5.32
N GLY A 463 9.94 -23.70 4.64
CA GLY A 463 8.61 -23.85 5.26
C GLY A 463 8.30 -25.28 5.69
N LEU A 464 8.70 -26.27 4.90
CA LEU A 464 8.50 -27.70 5.22
C LEU A 464 9.35 -28.12 6.43
N VAL A 465 10.62 -27.70 6.47
CA VAL A 465 11.48 -27.91 7.65
C VAL A 465 10.96 -27.11 8.85
N GLY A 466 10.31 -25.97 8.61
CA GLY A 466 9.65 -25.17 9.65
C GLY A 466 8.49 -25.87 10.36
N LEU A 467 7.94 -26.95 9.82
CA LEU A 467 7.02 -27.82 10.56
C LEU A 467 7.66 -28.48 11.79
N LEU A 468 9.00 -28.56 11.83
CA LEU A 468 9.78 -29.04 12.97
C LEU A 468 10.13 -27.90 13.96
N GLY A 469 9.77 -26.65 13.65
CA GLY A 469 10.02 -25.45 14.45
C GLY A 469 10.95 -24.41 13.81
N VAL A 470 11.14 -23.28 14.48
CA VAL A 470 11.91 -22.12 13.95
C VAL A 470 13.40 -22.41 13.80
N ILE A 471 14.00 -23.08 14.79
CA ILE A 471 15.44 -23.36 14.80
C ILE A 471 15.83 -24.24 13.60
N PRO A 472 15.17 -25.38 13.31
CA PRO A 472 15.51 -26.18 12.14
C PRO A 472 15.23 -25.42 10.83
N ALA A 473 14.17 -24.60 10.76
CA ALA A 473 13.92 -23.74 9.59
C ALA A 473 15.06 -22.75 9.36
N LEU A 474 15.57 -22.11 10.42
CA LEU A 474 16.66 -21.17 10.36
C LEU A 474 17.96 -21.84 9.88
N VAL A 475 18.30 -23.00 10.43
CA VAL A 475 19.46 -23.78 9.99
C VAL A 475 19.33 -24.14 8.52
N CYS A 476 18.13 -24.55 8.08
CA CYS A 476 17.86 -24.85 6.68
C CYS A 476 18.04 -23.61 5.78
N ALA A 477 17.47 -22.46 6.17
CA ALA A 477 17.58 -21.22 5.41
C ALA A 477 19.05 -20.77 5.26
N VAL A 478 19.82 -20.79 6.35
CA VAL A 478 21.25 -20.44 6.33
C VAL A 478 22.06 -21.43 5.49
N ALA A 479 21.75 -22.73 5.57
CA ALA A 479 22.40 -23.73 4.71
C ALA A 479 22.07 -23.49 3.22
N THR A 480 20.82 -23.15 2.89
CA THR A 480 20.45 -22.79 1.52
C THR A 480 21.16 -21.52 1.05
N ASP A 481 21.29 -20.50 1.89
CA ASP A 481 22.06 -19.28 1.57
C ASP A 481 23.53 -19.61 1.28
N ALA A 482 24.16 -20.46 2.11
CA ALA A 482 25.54 -20.86 1.91
C ALA A 482 25.74 -21.65 0.62
N LEU A 483 24.83 -22.58 0.29
CA LEU A 483 24.85 -23.34 -0.96
C LEU A 483 24.66 -22.44 -2.17
N LEU A 484 23.70 -21.51 -2.12
CA LEU A 484 23.44 -20.57 -3.19
C LEU A 484 24.65 -19.65 -3.40
N ALA A 485 25.19 -19.07 -2.33
CA ALA A 485 26.38 -18.22 -2.38
C ALA A 485 27.61 -18.96 -2.90
N TRP A 486 27.83 -20.21 -2.49
CA TRP A 486 28.94 -21.03 -3.01
C TRP A 486 28.78 -21.29 -4.50
N SER A 487 27.56 -21.57 -4.94
CA SER A 487 27.28 -21.76 -6.36
C SER A 487 27.46 -20.48 -7.20
N LEU A 488 27.52 -19.31 -6.58
CA LEU A 488 27.65 -18.02 -7.24
C LEU A 488 29.09 -17.45 -7.22
N ARG A 489 30.03 -18.11 -6.52
CA ARG A 489 31.45 -17.88 -6.73
C ARG A 489 31.82 -18.51 -8.07
#